data_AF-A0A7X5FB22-F1
#
_entry.id   AF-A0A7X5FB22-F1
#
_cell.length_a   1.000
_cell.length_b   1.000
_cell.length_c   1.000
_cell.angle_alpha   90.00
_cell.angle_beta   90.00
_cell.angle_gamma   90.00
#
_symmetry.space_group_name_H-M   'P 1'
#
loop_
_entity.id
_entity.type
_entity.pdbx_description
1 polymer ?
#
loop_
_entity_poly.entity_id
_entity_poly.type
_entity_poly.pdbx_seq_one_letter_code
_entity_poly.pdbx_strand_id
1 'polypeptide(L)'
;MEKKKYQLSVGNKTIELEFSNLAELANGSVMAKIGETVILTNVVMGNQDRNDLDFFPLLVDYEEKYYAAGKIYGSRFIRRESRPSEIAILLARLIDRTIRP
;
A
#
# COMPACT_ATOMS: atom_id res chain seq x y z
N MET A 1 7.45 7.88 -17.40
CA MET A 1 6.04 7.56 -17.76
C MET A 1 5.18 8.81 -17.61
N GLU A 2 4.20 9.01 -18.50
CA GLU A 2 3.20 10.07 -18.37
C GLU A 2 2.28 9.80 -17.18
N LYS A 3 2.01 10.82 -16.37
CA LYS A 3 1.08 10.70 -15.23
C LYS A 3 -0.33 10.47 -15.76
N LYS A 4 -0.94 9.34 -15.40
CA LYS A 4 -2.34 9.03 -15.74
C LYS A 4 -3.20 9.17 -14.50
N LYS A 5 -4.26 9.96 -14.61
CA LYS A 5 -5.24 10.17 -13.54
C LYS A 5 -6.58 9.60 -13.97
N TYR A 6 -7.18 8.81 -13.08
CA TYR A 6 -8.52 8.28 -13.23
C TYR A 6 -9.35 8.75 -12.04
N GLN A 7 -10.60 9.13 -12.29
CA GLN A 7 -11.54 9.53 -11.26
C GLN A 7 -12.81 8.69 -11.40
N LEU A 8 -13.31 8.22 -10.27
CA LEU A 8 -14.56 7.47 -10.19
C LEU A 8 -15.39 8.01 -9.04
N SER A 9 -16.65 8.34 -9.31
CA SER A 9 -17.61 8.72 -8.28
C SER A 9 -18.33 7.47 -7.77
N VAL A 10 -18.18 7.18 -6.48
CA VAL A 10 -18.85 6.08 -5.78
C VAL A 10 -19.70 6.65 -4.66
N GLY A 11 -21.02 6.67 -4.86
CA GLY A 11 -21.95 7.37 -3.99
C GLY A 11 -21.59 8.85 -3.88
N ASN A 12 -21.43 9.35 -2.66
CA ASN A 12 -21.08 10.76 -2.40
C ASN A 12 -19.56 10.99 -2.31
N LYS A 13 -18.74 10.01 -2.66
CA LYS A 13 -17.27 10.09 -2.59
C LYS A 13 -16.67 9.99 -3.97
N THR A 14 -15.65 10.81 -4.24
CA THR A 14 -14.82 10.70 -5.44
C THR A 14 -13.53 9.97 -5.10
N ILE A 15 -13.26 8.89 -5.81
CA ILE A 15 -12.03 8.11 -5.74
C ILE A 15 -11.13 8.59 -6.87
N GLU A 16 -9.92 9.01 -6.55
CA GLU A 16 -8.90 9.43 -7.50
C GLU A 16 -7.75 8.41 -7.49
N LEU A 17 -7.36 7.94 -8.66
CA LEU A 17 -6.22 7.05 -8.85
C LEU A 17 -5.19 7.75 -9.74
N GLU A 18 -4.02 8.05 -9.19
CA GLU A 18 -2.89 8.64 -9.91
C GLU A 18 -1.79 7.60 -10.08
N PHE A 19 -1.58 7.18 -11.33
CA PHE A 19 -0.42 6.39 -11.73
C PHE A 19 0.75 7.35 -11.89
N SER A 20 1.65 7.33 -10.91
CA SER A 20 2.76 8.27 -10.81
C SER A 20 4.11 7.55 -10.69
N ASN A 21 5.17 8.27 -11.02
CA ASN A 21 6.56 7.79 -11.00
C ASN A 21 7.19 7.93 -9.60
N LEU A 22 6.42 7.78 -8.52
CA LEU A 22 6.97 7.90 -7.16
C LEU A 22 7.87 6.71 -6.79
N ALA A 23 7.57 5.52 -7.31
CA ALA A 23 8.36 4.32 -7.16
C ALA A 23 8.71 3.75 -8.54
N GLU A 24 9.65 4.39 -9.24
CA GLU A 24 9.98 4.06 -10.65
C GLU A 24 10.54 2.65 -10.85
N LEU A 25 11.09 2.05 -9.80
CA LEU A 25 11.63 0.70 -9.83
C LEU A 25 10.57 -0.39 -9.53
N ALA A 26 9.38 0.01 -9.08
CA ALA A 26 8.30 -0.95 -8.85
C ALA A 26 7.64 -1.34 -10.17
N ASN A 27 7.18 -2.59 -10.29
CA ASN A 27 6.42 -3.02 -11.47
C ASN A 27 5.10 -2.24 -11.61
N GLY A 28 4.48 -1.88 -10.49
CA GLY A 28 3.31 -1.02 -10.44
C GLY A 28 3.35 -0.09 -9.23
N SER A 29 2.94 1.16 -9.42
CA SER A 29 2.84 2.19 -8.39
C SER A 29 1.60 3.04 -8.65
N VAL A 30 0.70 3.09 -7.66
CA VAL A 30 -0.54 3.85 -7.72
C VAL A 30 -0.73 4.63 -6.43
N MET A 31 -1.00 5.92 -6.58
CA MET A 31 -1.47 6.76 -5.49
C MET A 31 -2.99 6.82 -5.56
N ALA A 32 -3.66 6.27 -4.54
CA ALA A 32 -5.11 6.34 -4.42
C ALA A 32 -5.50 7.39 -3.39
N LYS A 33 -6.52 8.17 -3.70
CA LYS A 33 -7.01 9.26 -2.86
C LYS A 33 -8.53 9.24 -2.78
N ILE A 34 -9.05 9.42 -1.58
CA ILE A 34 -10.49 9.60 -1.32
C ILE A 34 -10.63 10.78 -0.36
N GLY A 35 -11.16 11.90 -0.84
CA GLY A 35 -11.22 13.14 -0.07
C GLY A 35 -9.82 13.62 0.32
N GLU A 36 -9.50 13.64 1.61
CA GLU A 36 -8.18 14.04 2.14
C GLU A 36 -7.27 12.84 2.45
N THR A 37 -7.80 11.62 2.46
CA THR A 37 -7.02 10.41 2.72
C THR A 37 -6.27 9.97 1.48
N VAL A 38 -4.97 9.74 1.61
CA VAL A 38 -4.08 9.31 0.52
C VAL A 38 -3.34 8.04 0.93
N ILE A 39 -3.24 7.08 0.01
CA ILE A 39 -2.43 5.88 0.15
C ILE A 39 -1.52 5.72 -1.07
N LEU A 40 -0.32 5.19 -0.85
CA LEU A 40 0.59 4.78 -1.93
C LEU A 40 0.68 3.26 -1.92
N THR A 41 0.38 2.64 -3.05
CA THR A 41 0.43 1.19 -3.22
C THR A 41 1.44 0.84 -4.30
N ASN A 42 2.42 0.01 -3.93
CA ASN A 42 3.47 -0.46 -4.81
C ASN A 42 3.42 -1.98 -4.91
N VAL A 43 3.63 -2.51 -6.11
CA VAL A 43 3.67 -3.95 -6.38
C VAL A 43 4.96 -4.28 -7.10
N VAL A 44 5.65 -5.31 -6.62
CA VAL A 44 6.89 -5.81 -7.18
C VAL A 44 6.78 -7.31 -7.39
N MET A 45 7.23 -7.79 -8.54
CA MET A 45 7.26 -9.20 -8.91
C MET A 45 8.63 -9.53 -9.49
N GLY A 46 9.18 -10.67 -9.09
CA GLY A 46 10.43 -11.18 -9.66
C GLY A 46 10.24 -11.55 -11.14
N ASN A 47 11.31 -11.41 -11.93
CA ASN A 47 11.29 -11.78 -13.36
C ASN A 47 11.40 -13.30 -13.59
N GLN A 48 11.72 -14.07 -12.55
CA GLN A 48 11.94 -15.51 -12.62
C GLN A 48 11.13 -16.22 -11.55
N ASP A 49 10.54 -17.34 -11.95
CA ASP A 49 9.82 -18.21 -11.04
C ASP A 49 10.80 -18.95 -10.12
N ARG A 50 10.40 -19.08 -8.85
CA ARG A 50 11.12 -19.84 -7.84
C ARG A 50 10.60 -21.27 -7.84
N ASN A 51 11.21 -22.11 -8.67
CA ASN A 51 10.83 -23.52 -8.85
C ASN A 51 11.16 -24.41 -7.65
N ASP A 52 11.83 -23.87 -6.63
CA ASP A 52 12.19 -24.52 -5.38
C ASP A 52 11.09 -24.44 -4.30
N LEU A 53 9.96 -23.78 -4.59
CA LEU A 53 8.87 -23.56 -3.65
C LEU A 53 7.62 -24.34 -4.05
N ASP A 54 7.07 -25.09 -3.10
CA ASP A 54 5.81 -25.83 -3.26
C ASP A 54 4.55 -24.95 -3.07
N PHE A 55 4.71 -23.62 -2.95
CA PHE A 55 3.62 -22.67 -2.69
C PHE A 55 3.88 -21.33 -3.38
N PHE A 56 2.82 -20.53 -3.54
CA PHE A 56 2.91 -19.18 -4.11
C PHE A 56 3.39 -18.15 -3.06
N PRO A 57 4.59 -17.55 -3.21
CA PRO A 57 5.15 -16.63 -2.22
C PRO A 57 4.62 -15.21 -2.43
N LEU A 58 3.40 -14.96 -1.96
CA LEU A 58 2.81 -13.62 -1.89
C LEU A 58 2.95 -13.05 -0.48
N LEU A 59 3.48 -11.82 -0.40
CA LEU A 59 3.56 -11.01 0.81
C LEU A 59 2.78 -9.72 0.60
N VAL A 60 1.98 -9.36 1.59
CA VAL A 60 1.25 -8.10 1.63
C VAL A 60 1.62 -7.39 2.92
N ASP A 61 2.25 -6.23 2.78
CA ASP A 61 2.60 -5.36 3.89
C ASP A 61 1.72 -4.11 3.87
N TYR A 62 1.11 -3.80 5.00
CA TYR A 62 0.35 -2.58 5.22
C TYR A 62 0.98 -1.81 6.38
N GLU A 63 1.30 -0.54 6.15
CA GLU A 63 1.92 0.31 7.16
C GLU A 63 1.23 1.68 7.20
N GLU A 64 0.83 2.09 8.40
CA GLU A 64 0.31 3.42 8.67
C GLU A 64 1.44 4.30 9.21
N LYS A 65 1.68 5.43 8.57
CA LYS A 65 2.68 6.40 9.03
C LYS A 65 2.02 7.41 9.95
N TYR A 66 2.65 7.71 11.09
CA TYR A 66 2.11 8.66 12.07
C TYR A 66 1.96 10.08 11.51
N TYR A 67 2.82 10.45 10.57
CA TYR A 67 2.71 11.74 9.88
C TYR A 67 1.42 11.87 9.07
N ALA A 68 0.77 10.77 8.68
CA ALA A 68 -0.51 10.81 7.97
C ALA A 68 -1.63 11.40 8.85
N ALA A 69 -1.50 11.29 10.18
CA ALA A 69 -2.40 11.94 11.15
C ALA A 69 -1.83 13.27 11.69
N GLY A 70 -0.69 13.75 11.17
CA GLY A 70 -0.02 14.95 11.67
C GLY A 70 0.59 14.80 13.07
N LYS A 71 0.90 13.57 13.49
CA LYS A 71 1.33 13.26 14.86
C LYS A 71 2.71 12.62 14.90
N ILE A 72 3.43 12.87 15.98
CA ILE A 72 4.70 12.21 16.29
C ILE A 72 4.40 11.18 17.40
N TYR A 73 4.24 9.93 17.02
CA TYR A 73 4.04 8.81 17.93
C TYR A 73 5.26 7.87 17.98
N GLY A 74 5.17 6.84 18.82
CA GLY A 74 6.21 5.82 19.01
C GLY A 74 6.82 5.83 20.41
N SER A 75 7.77 4.92 20.64
CA SER A 75 8.51 4.86 21.90
C SER A 75 9.24 6.19 22.16
N ARG A 76 9.29 6.63 23.43
CA ARG A 76 9.98 7.85 23.88
C ARG A 76 11.39 7.99 23.29
N PHE A 77 12.05 6.86 23.06
CA PHE A 77 13.42 6.78 22.57
C PHE A 77 13.53 6.71 21.04
N ILE A 78 12.63 6.00 20.35
CA ILE A 78 12.82 5.66 18.94
C ILE A 78 12.01 6.58 18.01
N ARG A 79 10.90 7.19 18.49
CA ARG A 79 10.06 8.17 17.75
C ARG A 79 9.81 7.81 16.26
N ARG A 80 9.69 6.51 15.98
CA ARG A 80 9.44 5.93 14.66
C ARG A 80 8.45 4.78 14.80
N GLU A 81 7.75 4.51 13.70
CA GLU A 81 6.98 3.30 13.49
C GLU A 81 7.92 2.09 13.59
N SER A 82 7.44 1.01 14.21
CA SER A 82 8.26 -0.19 14.41
C SER A 82 7.50 -1.41 13.90
N ARG A 83 7.13 -2.33 14.79
CA ARG A 83 6.31 -3.47 14.42
C ARG A 83 4.92 -2.99 13.96
N PRO A 84 4.33 -3.65 12.96
CA PRO A 84 2.96 -3.40 12.55
C PRO A 84 2.00 -3.48 13.74
N SER A 85 1.04 -2.56 13.79
CA SER A 85 -0.05 -2.60 14.77
C SER A 85 -1.00 -3.76 14.45
N GLU A 86 -1.84 -4.14 15.42
CA GLU A 86 -2.88 -5.16 15.19
C GLU A 86 -3.80 -4.79 14.01
N ILE A 87 -4.21 -3.52 13.93
CA ILE A 87 -5.04 -3.01 12.84
C ILE A 87 -4.32 -3.15 11.50
N ALA A 88 -3.04 -2.79 11.44
CA ALA A 88 -2.26 -2.91 10.21
C ALA A 88 -2.12 -4.37 9.76
N ILE A 89 -1.93 -5.31 10.70
CA ILE A 89 -1.88 -6.74 10.42
C ILE A 89 -3.23 -7.23 9.89
N LEU A 90 -4.35 -6.82 10.50
CA LEU A 90 -5.68 -7.21 10.06
C LEU A 90 -6.00 -6.69 8.64
N LEU A 91 -5.62 -5.44 8.34
CA LEU A 91 -5.81 -4.84 7.02
C LEU A 91 -4.93 -5.51 5.96
N ALA A 92 -3.66 -5.80 6.26
CA ALA A 92 -2.78 -6.57 5.38
C ALA A 92 -3.39 -7.94 5.03
N ARG A 93 -3.90 -8.66 6.04
CA ARG A 93 -4.57 -9.96 5.86
C ARG A 93 -5.86 -9.85 5.05
N LEU A 94 -6.62 -8.77 5.22
CA LEU A 94 -7.83 -8.52 4.43
C LEU A 94 -7.48 -8.39 2.94
N ILE A 95 -6.44 -7.60 2.63
CA ILE A 95 -5.96 -7.42 1.26
C ILE A 95 -5.47 -8.75 0.69
N ASP A 96 -4.57 -9.46 1.40
CA ASP A 96 -4.02 -10.75 0.96
C ASP A 96 -5.14 -11.75 0.63
N ARG A 97 -6.16 -11.86 1.47
CA ARG A 97 -7.31 -12.76 1.23
C ARG A 97 -8.21 -12.36 0.07
N THR A 98 -8.20 -11.10 -0.38
CA THR A 98 -9.01 -10.67 -1.52
C THR A 98 -8.31 -10.93 -2.86
N ILE A 99 -6.98 -10.94 -2.87
CA ILE A 99 -6.18 -11.16 -4.08
C ILE A 99 -5.68 -12.60 -4.20
N ARG A 100 -5.53 -13.31 -3.08
CA ARG A 100 -5.19 -14.74 -3.03
C ARG A 100 -6.50 -15.55 -3.04
N PRO A 101 -6.75 -16.36 -4.09
CA PRO A 101 -7.94 -17.23 -4.16
C PRO A 101 -7.90 -18.37 -3.14
#